data_AF-A0A2M9P372-F1
#
_entry.id   AF-A0A2M9P372-F1
#
_cell.length_a   1.000
_cell.length_b   1.000
_cell.length_c   1.000
_cell.angle_alpha   90.00
_cell.angle_beta   90.00
_cell.angle_gamma   90.00
#
_symmetry.space_group_name_H-M   'P 1'
#
loop_
_entity.id
_entity.type
_entity.pdbx_description
1 polymer ?
#
loop_
_entity_poly.entity_id
_entity_poly.type
_entity_poly.pdbx_seq_one_letter_code
_entity_poly.pdbx_strand_id
1 'polypeptide(L)'
;LSLDCRTSGKYTCKGDTLLQKISDDLLEGGIKGPDQGGINHVNVTYTITSKWGTGSIFNIRIKNTGTSPIEDWKVGFDYAGEIQTIWNGRIISESQHHYVIKNDQWNKKINPGETVTVGGEGRGPAPAVITNVAVNEMD
;
A
#
# COMPACT_ATOMS: atom_id res chain seq x y z
N LEU A 1 -7.86 -9.72 26.35
CA LEU A 1 -8.78 -9.26 27.42
C LEU A 1 -9.38 -10.50 28.06
N SER A 2 -8.98 -10.85 29.28
CA SER A 2 -9.69 -11.89 30.04
C SER A 2 -11.03 -11.30 30.46
N LEU A 3 -12.12 -12.04 30.17
CA LEU A 3 -13.51 -11.62 30.34
C LEU A 3 -13.96 -11.64 31.82
N ASP A 4 -13.03 -11.75 32.78
CA ASP A 4 -13.34 -12.17 34.14
C ASP A 4 -12.90 -11.19 35.26
N CYS A 5 -12.75 -9.88 35.01
CA CYS A 5 -12.53 -8.92 36.12
C CYS A 5 -13.88 -8.53 36.77
N ARG A 6 -14.43 -9.40 37.62
CA ARG A 6 -15.43 -8.96 38.61
C ARG A 6 -14.69 -8.15 39.69
N THR A 7 -14.94 -6.85 39.75
CA THR A 7 -14.44 -5.98 40.83
C THR A 7 -15.07 -6.41 42.15
N SER A 8 -14.29 -7.03 43.04
CA SER A 8 -14.63 -7.13 44.47
C SER A 8 -13.79 -6.12 45.25
N GLY A 9 -14.24 -5.70 46.43
CA GLY A 9 -13.60 -4.66 47.26
C GLY A 9 -12.15 -4.92 47.69
N LYS A 10 -11.54 -6.03 47.25
CA LYS A 10 -10.11 -6.39 47.46
C LYS A 10 -9.23 -6.26 46.22
N TYR A 11 -9.79 -6.12 45.02
CA TYR A 11 -9.01 -6.12 43.78
C TYR A 11 -9.33 -4.89 42.93
N THR A 12 -8.36 -3.98 42.81
CA THR A 12 -8.37 -2.90 41.81
C THR A 12 -7.73 -3.41 40.52
N CYS A 13 -8.52 -3.54 39.45
CA CYS A 13 -7.99 -3.81 38.11
C CYS A 13 -7.31 -2.51 37.62
N LYS A 14 -5.98 -2.52 37.42
CA LYS A 14 -5.24 -1.43 36.76
C LYS A 14 -4.94 -1.81 35.32
N GLY A 15 -5.41 -1.00 34.39
CA GLY A 15 -5.23 -1.16 32.95
C GLY A 15 -6.26 -0.34 32.20
N ASP A 16 -5.94 0.01 30.95
CA ASP A 16 -6.80 0.84 30.13
C ASP A 16 -8.14 0.14 29.88
N THR A 17 -9.22 0.91 29.99
CA THR A 17 -10.57 0.40 29.72
C THR A 17 -10.68 -0.02 28.25
N LEU A 18 -11.64 -0.90 27.95
CA LEU A 18 -11.91 -1.26 26.55
C LEU A 18 -12.22 -0.01 25.70
N LEU A 19 -12.90 0.98 26.28
CA LEU A 19 -13.17 2.27 25.63
C LEU A 19 -11.90 3.08 25.41
N GLN A 20 -10.97 3.06 26.35
CA GLN A 20 -9.68 3.74 26.21
C GLN A 20 -8.85 3.09 25.10
N LYS A 21 -8.77 1.75 25.07
CA LYS A 21 -8.09 1.01 24.00
C LYS A 21 -8.72 1.24 22.63
N ILE A 22 -10.06 1.23 22.55
CA ILE A 22 -10.75 1.54 21.29
C ILE A 22 -10.49 3.00 20.89
N SER A 23 -10.45 3.94 21.83
CA SER A 23 -10.14 5.34 21.56
C SER A 23 -8.71 5.50 21.07
N ASP A 24 -7.73 4.84 21.70
CA ASP A 24 -6.32 4.87 21.32
C ASP A 24 -6.11 4.16 19.97
N ASP A 25 -6.74 3.01 19.75
CA ASP A 25 -6.78 2.32 18.45
C ASP A 25 -7.39 3.24 17.37
N LEU A 26 -8.46 3.98 17.66
CA LEU A 26 -9.08 4.90 16.69
C LEU A 26 -8.26 6.18 16.44
N LEU A 27 -7.44 6.61 17.39
CA LEU A 27 -6.63 7.84 17.29
C LEU A 27 -5.23 7.59 16.73
N GLU A 28 -4.66 6.39 16.91
CA GLU A 28 -3.31 6.04 16.42
C GLU A 28 -3.31 5.15 15.15
N GLY A 29 -4.47 4.61 14.75
CA GLY A 29 -4.62 3.94 13.45
C GLY A 29 -5.25 2.56 13.56
N GLY A 30 -6.59 2.57 13.70
CA GLY A 30 -7.61 1.53 13.58
C GLY A 30 -7.22 0.07 13.74
N ILE A 31 -8.04 -0.69 14.48
CA ILE A 31 -8.00 -2.17 14.55
C ILE A 31 -7.77 -2.76 13.15
N LYS A 32 -6.53 -3.20 12.89
CA LYS A 32 -6.15 -3.81 11.62
C LYS A 32 -6.72 -5.22 11.58
N GLY A 33 -7.84 -5.39 10.88
CA GLY A 33 -8.17 -6.68 10.26
C GLY A 33 -7.03 -7.08 9.32
N PRO A 34 -6.90 -8.38 8.96
CA PRO A 34 -5.66 -8.89 8.39
C PRO A 34 -5.24 -8.27 7.04
N ASP A 35 -6.07 -7.48 6.35
CA ASP A 35 -5.82 -7.15 4.93
C ASP A 35 -6.02 -5.68 4.54
N GLN A 36 -5.97 -4.71 5.47
CA GLN A 36 -6.23 -3.28 5.17
C GLN A 36 -5.18 -2.35 5.81
N GLY A 37 -3.89 -2.67 5.61
CA GLY A 37 -2.75 -1.98 6.23
C GLY A 37 -2.05 -0.92 5.36
N GLY A 38 -2.73 -0.34 4.38
CA GLY A 38 -2.12 0.60 3.43
C GLY A 38 -1.58 1.87 4.07
N ILE A 39 -0.51 2.42 3.48
CA ILE A 39 0.02 3.74 3.84
C ILE A 39 -1.00 4.80 3.40
N ASN A 40 -1.64 5.47 4.35
CA ASN A 40 -2.71 6.45 4.06
C ASN A 40 -2.22 7.85 3.63
N HIS A 41 -0.90 8.08 3.70
CA HIS A 41 -0.25 9.35 3.31
C HIS A 41 0.59 9.17 2.04
N VAL A 42 -0.01 8.53 1.04
CA VAL A 42 0.63 8.27 -0.25
C VAL A 42 -0.32 8.66 -1.38
N ASN A 43 0.24 9.24 -2.45
CA ASN A 43 -0.51 9.49 -3.67
C ASN A 43 0.09 8.66 -4.80
N VAL A 44 -0.73 7.84 -5.44
CA VAL A 44 -0.32 7.02 -6.58
C VAL A 44 -1.00 7.54 -7.84
N THR A 45 -0.21 7.77 -8.89
CA THR A 45 -0.73 8.17 -10.20
C THR A 45 -0.24 7.22 -11.29
N TYR A 46 -1.15 6.85 -12.19
CA TYR A 46 -0.85 6.04 -13.36
C TYR A 46 -0.99 6.88 -14.62
N THR A 47 0.01 6.84 -15.49
CA THR A 47 0.00 7.59 -16.76
C THR A 47 0.53 6.72 -17.89
N ILE A 48 -0.21 6.64 -18.99
CA ILE A 48 0.29 6.09 -20.26
C ILE A 48 1.11 7.17 -20.96
N THR A 49 2.39 6.92 -21.21
CA THR A 49 3.31 7.86 -21.87
C THR A 49 3.43 7.62 -23.38
N SER A 50 3.18 6.39 -23.83
CA SER A 50 3.15 6.03 -25.25
C SER A 50 2.19 4.85 -25.46
N LYS A 51 1.57 4.75 -26.63
CA LYS A 51 0.67 3.65 -26.99
C LYS A 51 0.73 3.31 -28.48
N TRP A 52 0.61 2.03 -28.82
CA TRP A 52 0.55 1.52 -30.18
C TRP A 52 -0.31 0.25 -30.23
N GLY A 53 -1.34 0.21 -31.07
CA GLY A 53 -2.26 -0.94 -31.11
C GLY A 53 -2.80 -1.28 -29.71
N THR A 54 -2.48 -2.49 -29.23
CA THR A 54 -2.80 -2.95 -27.86
C THR A 54 -1.65 -2.79 -26.86
N GLY A 55 -0.49 -2.27 -27.28
CA GLY A 55 0.70 -2.03 -26.47
C GLY A 55 0.76 -0.60 -25.93
N SER A 56 1.42 -0.43 -24.78
CA SER A 56 1.58 0.85 -24.11
C SER A 56 2.82 0.90 -23.23
N ILE A 57 3.41 2.08 -23.09
CA ILE A 57 4.35 2.39 -22.01
C ILE A 57 3.58 3.14 -20.92
N PHE A 58 3.68 2.67 -19.69
CA PHE A 58 3.06 3.31 -18.54
C PHE A 58 4.08 3.67 -17.48
N ASN A 59 3.71 4.65 -16.64
CA ASN A 59 4.41 5.01 -15.42
C ASN A 59 3.42 4.99 -14.25
N ILE A 60 3.86 4.41 -13.13
CA ILE A 60 3.23 4.51 -11.81
C ILE A 60 4.14 5.39 -10.95
N ARG A 61 3.64 6.56 -10.53
CA ARG A 61 4.34 7.43 -9.59
C ARG A 61 3.78 7.26 -8.19
N ILE A 62 4.66 7.04 -7.22
CA ILE A 62 4.31 6.88 -5.81
C ILE A 62 4.92 8.06 -5.07
N LYS A 63 4.08 8.99 -4.61
CA LYS A 63 4.48 10.18 -3.87
C LYS A 63 4.18 10.00 -2.38
N ASN A 64 5.19 10.20 -1.55
CA ASN A 64 4.99 10.28 -0.10
C ASN A 64 4.44 11.67 0.25
N THR A 65 3.20 11.72 0.75
CA THR A 65 2.55 12.95 1.20
C THR A 65 2.50 13.07 2.73
N GLY A 66 3.13 12.14 3.44
CA GLY A 66 3.24 12.12 4.90
C GLY A 66 4.47 12.86 5.40
N THR A 67 4.78 12.65 6.68
CA THR A 67 5.89 13.30 7.40
C THR A 67 7.03 12.36 7.75
N SER A 68 6.88 11.05 7.52
CA SER A 68 7.91 10.03 7.75
C SER A 68 8.32 9.37 6.43
N PRO A 69 9.57 8.92 6.27
CA PRO A 69 9.98 8.15 5.10
C PRO A 69 9.17 6.87 4.95
N ILE A 70 8.92 6.47 3.70
CA ILE A 70 8.45 5.13 3.35
C ILE A 70 9.68 4.31 2.97
N GLU A 71 9.85 3.14 3.55
CA GLU A 71 10.97 2.22 3.33
C GLU A 71 10.49 0.88 2.75
N ASP A 72 11.32 0.25 1.91
CA ASP A 72 11.09 -1.08 1.32
C ASP A 72 9.66 -1.31 0.76
N TRP A 73 9.17 -0.32 0.01
CA TRP A 73 7.79 -0.26 -0.46
C TRP A 73 7.40 -1.36 -1.46
N LYS A 74 6.13 -1.71 -1.43
CA LYS A 74 5.40 -2.43 -2.48
C LYS A 74 4.12 -1.68 -2.85
N VAL A 75 3.74 -1.76 -4.12
CA VAL A 75 2.45 -1.28 -4.63
C VAL A 75 1.66 -2.47 -5.19
N GLY A 76 0.47 -2.69 -4.64
CA GLY A 76 -0.52 -3.64 -5.14
C GLY A 76 -1.60 -2.89 -5.93
N PHE A 77 -2.05 -3.42 -7.05
CA PHE A 77 -3.13 -2.85 -7.85
C PHE A 77 -3.73 -3.88 -8.80
N ASP A 78 -4.97 -3.64 -9.20
CA ASP A 78 -5.63 -4.41 -10.25
C ASP A 78 -5.38 -3.77 -11.61
N TYR A 79 -5.07 -4.60 -12.60
CA TYR A 79 -4.80 -4.21 -13.98
C TYR A 79 -5.34 -5.27 -14.94
N ALA A 80 -6.31 -4.88 -15.79
CA ALA A 80 -6.97 -5.79 -16.72
C ALA A 80 -6.09 -6.19 -17.93
N GLY A 81 -4.96 -5.53 -18.13
CA GLY A 81 -3.97 -5.91 -19.13
C GLY A 81 -2.91 -6.86 -18.55
N GLU A 82 -1.89 -7.11 -19.35
CA GLU A 82 -0.68 -7.87 -18.99
C GLU A 82 0.52 -6.93 -18.94
N ILE A 83 1.38 -7.07 -17.93
CA ILE A 83 2.67 -6.36 -17.88
C ILE A 83 3.72 -7.22 -18.58
N GLN A 84 4.27 -6.72 -19.69
CA GLN A 84 5.29 -7.42 -20.48
C GLN A 84 6.70 -7.20 -19.94
N THR A 85 7.01 -5.95 -19.58
CA THR A 85 8.31 -5.59 -18.99
C THR A 85 8.10 -4.52 -17.92
N ILE A 86 9.02 -4.47 -16.96
CA ILE A 86 9.00 -3.51 -15.85
C ILE A 86 10.43 -3.03 -15.57
N TRP A 87 10.56 -1.77 -15.16
CA TRP A 87 11.80 -1.18 -14.68
C TRP A 87 11.56 -0.31 -13.44
N ASN A 88 12.63 -0.11 -12.67
CA ASN A 88 12.61 0.55 -11.36
C ASN A 88 11.72 -0.16 -10.32
N GLY A 89 11.54 -1.47 -10.49
CA GLY A 89 10.76 -2.33 -9.62
C GLY A 89 10.66 -3.74 -10.22
N ARG A 90 10.16 -4.67 -9.43
CA ARG A 90 9.96 -6.07 -9.84
C ARG A 90 8.58 -6.58 -9.42
N ILE A 91 7.95 -7.37 -10.28
CA ILE A 91 6.70 -8.06 -9.95
C ILE A 91 7.05 -9.20 -8.98
N ILE A 92 6.42 -9.20 -7.81
CA ILE A 92 6.56 -10.25 -6.78
C ILE A 92 5.32 -11.12 -6.64
N SER A 93 4.19 -10.69 -7.22
CA SER A 93 2.95 -11.47 -7.29
C SER A 93 2.09 -11.00 -8.46
N GLU A 94 1.46 -11.96 -9.13
CA GLU A 94 0.48 -11.76 -10.19
C GLU A 94 -0.59 -12.86 -10.06
N SER A 95 -1.84 -12.47 -9.78
CA SER A 95 -2.96 -13.40 -9.62
C SER A 95 -4.27 -12.69 -9.91
N GLN A 96 -5.12 -13.25 -10.77
CA GLN A 96 -6.47 -12.74 -11.03
C GLN A 96 -6.50 -11.23 -11.38
N HIS A 97 -5.60 -10.78 -12.28
CA HIS A 97 -5.43 -9.37 -12.65
C HIS A 97 -4.92 -8.44 -11.54
N HIS A 98 -4.54 -8.98 -10.38
CA HIS A 98 -3.86 -8.24 -9.31
C HIS A 98 -2.35 -8.38 -9.43
N TYR A 99 -1.64 -7.26 -9.48
CA TYR A 99 -0.18 -7.19 -9.52
C TYR A 99 0.36 -6.58 -8.23
N VAL A 100 1.45 -7.15 -7.73
CA VAL A 100 2.24 -6.55 -6.65
C VAL A 100 3.66 -6.28 -7.15
N ILE A 101 4.03 -5.01 -7.19
CA ILE A 101 5.37 -4.55 -7.57
C ILE A 101 6.13 -4.15 -6.31
N LYS A 102 7.36 -4.65 -6.15
CA LYS A 102 8.29 -4.25 -5.09
C LYS A 102 9.40 -3.35 -5.63
N ASN A 103 9.82 -2.40 -4.81
CA ASN A 103 10.96 -1.52 -5.03
C ASN A 103 12.27 -2.27 -5.34
N ASP A 104 13.16 -1.65 -6.09
CA ASP A 104 14.58 -2.07 -6.17
C ASP A 104 15.40 -1.49 -5.01
N GLN A 105 16.63 -1.99 -4.84
CA GLN A 105 17.48 -1.59 -3.71
C GLN A 105 17.78 -0.08 -3.68
N TRP A 106 17.91 0.55 -4.85
CA TRP A 106 18.31 1.95 -4.97
C TRP A 106 17.15 2.94 -4.82
N ASN A 107 15.89 2.49 -4.92
CA ASN A 107 14.70 3.34 -4.76
C ASN A 107 13.79 2.91 -3.61
N LYS A 108 14.32 2.14 -2.66
CA LYS A 108 13.54 1.58 -1.54
C LYS A 108 13.01 2.62 -0.57
N LYS A 109 13.66 3.78 -0.48
CA LYS A 109 13.31 4.88 0.41
C LYS A 109 12.62 6.00 -0.35
N ILE A 110 11.50 6.49 0.18
CA ILE A 110 10.78 7.66 -0.31
C ILE A 110 10.62 8.64 0.86
N ASN A 111 11.45 9.68 0.93
CA ASN A 111 11.33 10.69 1.98
C ASN A 111 10.02 11.51 1.82
N PRO A 112 9.58 12.21 2.88
CA PRO A 112 8.46 13.14 2.79
C PRO A 112 8.55 14.10 1.59
N GLY A 113 7.50 14.14 0.77
CA GLY A 113 7.44 14.98 -0.43
C GLY A 113 8.13 14.39 -1.67
N GLU A 114 8.94 13.33 -1.53
CA GLU A 114 9.59 12.67 -2.66
C GLU A 114 8.63 11.79 -3.45
N THR A 115 9.05 11.43 -4.66
CA THR A 115 8.30 10.57 -5.57
C THR A 115 9.24 9.60 -6.26
N VAL A 116 8.89 8.33 -6.24
CA VAL A 116 9.53 7.31 -7.09
C VAL A 116 8.62 7.00 -8.27
N THR A 117 9.23 6.60 -9.39
CA THR A 117 8.50 6.22 -10.61
C THR A 117 8.92 4.83 -11.04
N VAL A 118 7.94 3.93 -11.09
CA VAL A 118 8.03 2.63 -11.76
C VAL A 118 7.47 2.79 -13.16
N GLY A 119 8.13 2.21 -14.15
CA GLY A 119 7.58 2.14 -15.50
C GLY A 119 7.51 0.71 -16.00
N GLY A 120 6.71 0.51 -17.04
CA GLY A 120 6.59 -0.79 -17.67
C GLY A 120 5.99 -0.69 -19.06
N GLU A 121 6.12 -1.79 -19.80
CA GLU A 121 5.38 -2.04 -21.02
C GLU A 121 4.16 -2.90 -20.69
N GLY A 122 2.97 -2.45 -21.07
CA GLY A 122 1.72 -3.14 -20.86
C GLY A 122 1.04 -3.50 -22.17
N ARG A 123 0.35 -4.63 -22.21
CA ARG A 123 -0.51 -5.04 -23.32
C ARG A 123 -1.94 -5.25 -22.82
N GLY A 124 -2.94 -4.67 -23.48
CA GLY A 124 -4.32 -4.82 -23.00
C GLY A 124 -5.34 -3.89 -23.65
N PRO A 125 -6.59 -3.91 -23.13
CA PRO A 125 -7.65 -3.03 -23.61
C PRO A 125 -7.35 -1.55 -23.29
N ALA A 126 -7.74 -0.65 -24.19
CA ALA A 126 -7.56 0.79 -24.03
C ALA A 126 -8.87 1.50 -23.61
N PRO A 127 -8.83 2.48 -22.67
CA PRO A 127 -7.65 2.88 -21.90
C PRO A 127 -7.37 1.88 -20.78
N ALA A 128 -6.11 1.44 -20.70
CA ALA A 128 -5.67 0.61 -19.60
C ALA A 128 -5.59 1.51 -18.35
N VAL A 129 -6.22 1.09 -17.26
CA VAL A 129 -6.26 1.82 -15.99
C VAL A 129 -5.92 0.85 -14.86
N ILE A 130 -5.46 1.39 -13.73
CA ILE A 130 -5.26 0.61 -12.51
C ILE A 130 -6.32 0.97 -11.47
N THR A 131 -6.77 -0.03 -10.70
CA THR A 131 -7.73 0.12 -9.60
C THR A 131 -7.24 -0.57 -8.35
N ASN A 132 -7.95 -0.41 -7.22
CA ASN A 132 -7.64 -1.06 -5.94
C ASN A 132 -6.17 -0.90 -5.52
N VAL A 133 -5.65 0.32 -5.70
CA VAL A 133 -4.25 0.64 -5.47
C VAL A 133 -3.97 0.75 -3.97
N ALA A 134 -2.97 0.01 -3.50
CA ALA A 134 -2.49 0.08 -2.13
C ALA A 134 -0.96 0.07 -2.08
N VAL A 135 -0.37 0.96 -1.28
CA VAL A 135 1.08 0.97 -1.01
C VAL A 135 1.30 0.51 0.43
N ASN A 136 2.28 -0.38 0.62
CA ASN A 136 2.66 -0.89 1.93
C ASN A 136 4.18 -0.99 2.01
N GLU A 137 4.72 -1.02 3.22
CA GLU A 137 6.11 -1.41 3.47
C GLU A 137 6.19 -2.94 3.52
N MET A 138 7.38 -3.49 3.31
CA MET A 138 7.64 -4.90 3.56
C MET A 138 8.16 -5.03 4.99
N ASP A 139 7.48 -5.84 5.81
CA ASP A 139 7.95 -6.22 7.15
C ASP A 139 9.28 -7.01 7.10
#